data_AF-A0A175A4E4-F1
#
_entry.id   AF-A0A175A4E4-F1
#
_cell.length_a   1.000
_cell.length_b   1.000
_cell.length_c   1.000
_cell.angle_alpha   90.00
_cell.angle_beta   90.00
_cell.angle_gamma   90.00
#
_symmetry.space_group_name_H-M   'P 1'
#
loop_
_entity.id
_entity.type
_entity.pdbx_description
1 polymer ?
#
loop_
_entity_poly.entity_id
_entity_poly.type
_entity_poly.pdbx_seq_one_letter_code
_entity_poly.pdbx_strand_id
1 'polypeptide(L)'
;MEATENVQATDNGIENAETSEEVKVQKSDEGLSENNKPDEAEKEQNEDKAELFRQAVLESKREKAARAERILDLVAQFCGADKCDYDGIENAVSERNFERCRRNDMEYRLERWQKESEEVKQTYPQFDLAKEMSDRRFFSLCYKGVGLEEAYLIVHKDELFTAAMEYAASELMRSGAFCKSGRMKEGTLSPAGEVTKSEKSLSKNERKELIRRTERGERVVL
;
A
#
# COMPACT_ATOMS: atom_id res chain seq x y z
N MET A 1 2.44 19.17 5.51
CA MET A 1 3.27 18.89 4.32
C MET A 1 2.44 17.98 3.45
N GLU A 2 2.11 18.49 2.28
CA GLU A 2 1.10 17.95 1.37
C GLU A 2 1.54 16.60 0.78
N ALA A 3 0.56 15.73 0.64
CA ALA A 3 0.63 14.46 -0.04
C ALA A 3 0.40 14.66 -1.54
N THR A 4 1.07 13.86 -2.37
CA THR A 4 0.47 13.20 -3.55
C THR A 4 1.43 12.12 -4.06
N GLU A 5 1.05 10.87 -3.84
CA GLU A 5 1.62 9.69 -4.49
C GLU A 5 0.85 9.44 -5.80
N ASN A 6 1.63 9.19 -6.84
CA ASN A 6 1.23 9.18 -8.24
C ASN A 6 0.63 7.81 -8.60
N VAL A 7 -0.71 7.72 -8.71
CA VAL A 7 -1.40 6.55 -9.28
C VAL A 7 -1.83 6.91 -10.70
N GLN A 8 -1.12 6.38 -11.69
CA GLN A 8 -1.52 6.46 -13.09
C GLN A 8 -2.73 5.56 -13.32
N ALA A 9 -3.89 6.19 -13.53
CA ALA A 9 -5.07 5.58 -14.10
C ALA A 9 -4.80 5.28 -15.59
N THR A 10 -5.05 4.04 -16.02
CA THR A 10 -5.10 3.69 -17.44
C THR A 10 -6.42 4.20 -18.01
N ASP A 11 -6.36 5.37 -18.63
CA ASP A 11 -7.39 5.93 -19.49
C ASP A 11 -7.41 5.16 -20.82
N ASN A 12 -8.38 4.26 -20.98
CA ASN A 12 -8.69 3.66 -22.29
C ASN A 12 -9.53 4.65 -23.08
N GLY A 13 -8.90 5.75 -23.50
CA GLY A 13 -9.41 6.64 -24.52
C GLY A 13 -9.27 5.97 -25.88
N ILE A 14 -10.39 5.66 -26.52
CA ILE A 14 -10.43 5.31 -27.94
C ILE A 14 -10.14 6.61 -28.71
N GLU A 15 -8.87 6.88 -28.92
CA GLU A 15 -8.38 7.95 -29.77
C GLU A 15 -8.54 7.54 -31.24
N ASN A 16 -9.48 8.21 -31.93
CA ASN A 16 -9.62 8.15 -33.37
C ASN A 16 -8.29 8.58 -34.00
N ALA A 17 -7.69 7.67 -34.76
CA ALA A 17 -6.52 7.96 -35.58
C ALA A 17 -6.89 8.94 -36.70
N GLU A 18 -6.71 10.24 -36.45
CA GLU A 18 -6.48 11.23 -37.50
C GLU A 18 -5.09 11.01 -38.07
N THR A 19 -5.01 10.29 -39.19
CA THR A 19 -3.78 10.20 -39.98
C THR A 19 -3.50 11.55 -40.63
N SER A 20 -2.72 12.38 -39.94
CA SER A 20 -2.05 13.55 -40.52
C SER A 20 -0.76 13.07 -41.18
N GLU A 21 -0.80 12.85 -42.49
CA GLU A 21 0.41 12.58 -43.28
C GLU A 21 0.99 13.93 -43.74
N GLU A 22 2.10 14.32 -43.11
CA GLU A 22 2.93 15.46 -43.49
C GLU A 22 3.48 15.28 -44.91
N VAL A 23 2.96 16.05 -45.88
CA VAL A 23 3.62 16.21 -47.19
C VAL A 23 4.43 17.51 -47.18
N LYS A 24 5.73 17.28 -47.12
CA LYS A 24 6.86 18.19 -47.30
C LYS A 24 6.64 19.23 -48.41
N VAL A 25 6.67 20.50 -48.03
CA VAL A 25 6.72 21.67 -48.93
C VAL A 25 8.00 21.61 -49.77
N GLN A 26 7.85 21.39 -51.08
CA GLN A 26 8.83 21.81 -52.08
C GLN A 26 8.24 22.99 -52.85
N LYS A 27 8.91 24.12 -52.71
CA LYS A 27 8.62 25.38 -53.36
C LYS A 27 9.26 25.34 -54.75
N SER A 28 8.45 25.31 -55.79
CA SER A 28 8.87 25.64 -57.15
C SER A 28 7.95 26.75 -57.64
N ASP A 29 8.49 27.98 -57.60
CA ASP A 29 7.91 29.15 -58.24
C ASP A 29 7.95 28.95 -59.76
N GLU A 30 6.79 28.93 -60.42
CA GLU A 30 6.68 29.23 -61.84
C GLU A 30 5.24 29.60 -62.22
N GLY A 31 5.07 30.82 -62.75
CA GLY A 31 4.05 31.16 -63.74
C GLY A 31 2.63 31.47 -63.25
N LEU A 32 2.31 32.76 -63.21
CA LEU A 32 0.92 33.24 -63.30
C LEU A 32 0.23 32.70 -64.56
N SER A 33 -0.95 32.09 -64.40
CA SER A 33 -1.98 32.14 -65.44
C SER A 33 -3.33 32.42 -64.79
N GLU A 34 -3.93 33.53 -65.21
CA GLU A 34 -5.27 33.96 -64.87
C GLU A 34 -6.31 33.07 -65.56
N ASN A 35 -7.45 32.92 -64.88
CA ASN A 35 -8.77 32.54 -65.41
C ASN A 35 -8.99 31.08 -65.82
N ASN A 36 -9.32 30.23 -64.85
CA ASN A 36 -10.23 29.09 -65.10
C ASN A 36 -11.45 29.24 -64.20
N LYS A 37 -12.52 29.84 -64.75
CA LYS A 37 -13.86 29.69 -64.20
C LYS A 37 -14.24 28.24 -64.54
N PRO A 38 -14.55 27.37 -63.54
CA PRO A 38 -14.82 25.97 -63.85
C PRO A 38 -16.04 25.91 -64.77
N ASP A 39 -15.87 25.22 -65.90
CA ASP A 39 -16.94 24.96 -66.86
C ASP A 39 -18.10 24.25 -66.14
N GLU A 40 -19.33 24.44 -66.62
CA GLU A 40 -20.54 23.89 -65.97
C GLU A 40 -20.41 22.38 -65.70
N ALA A 41 -19.74 21.65 -66.59
CA ALA A 41 -19.45 20.22 -66.43
C ALA A 41 -18.46 19.87 -65.30
N GLU A 42 -17.47 20.72 -65.01
CA GLU A 42 -16.52 20.50 -63.89
C GLU A 42 -17.15 20.83 -62.53
N LYS A 43 -18.08 21.80 -62.49
CA LYS A 43 -18.88 22.09 -61.30
C LYS A 43 -19.84 20.95 -60.99
N GLU A 44 -20.53 20.44 -62.00
CA GLU A 44 -21.47 19.31 -61.86
C GLU A 44 -20.74 18.04 -61.39
N GLN A 45 -19.57 17.72 -61.95
CA GLN A 45 -18.76 16.60 -61.46
C GLN A 45 -18.20 16.78 -60.03
N ASN A 46 -17.95 18.01 -59.59
CA ASN A 46 -17.52 18.27 -58.21
C ASN A 46 -18.71 18.20 -57.23
N GLU A 47 -19.90 18.62 -57.66
CA GLU A 47 -21.13 18.46 -56.90
C GLU A 47 -21.51 16.98 -56.75
N ASP A 48 -21.39 16.18 -57.82
CA ASP A 48 -21.60 14.73 -57.80
C ASP A 48 -20.64 14.02 -56.84
N LYS A 49 -19.35 14.37 -56.87
CA LYS A 49 -18.37 13.84 -55.91
C LYS A 49 -18.72 14.23 -54.48
N ALA A 50 -19.12 15.49 -54.26
CA ALA A 50 -19.53 15.95 -52.94
C ALA A 50 -20.79 15.22 -52.42
N GLU A 51 -21.74 14.89 -53.30
CA GLU A 51 -22.91 14.09 -52.96
C GLU A 51 -22.56 12.64 -52.62
N LEU A 52 -21.66 12.03 -53.39
CA LEU A 52 -21.15 10.68 -53.08
C LEU A 52 -20.45 10.64 -51.72
N PHE A 53 -19.64 11.65 -51.38
CA PHE A 53 -19.04 11.74 -50.05
C PHE A 53 -20.10 11.90 -48.95
N ARG A 54 -21.11 12.75 -49.15
CA ARG A 54 -22.23 12.90 -48.19
C ARG A 54 -22.96 11.58 -47.99
N GLN A 55 -23.24 10.85 -49.07
CA GLN A 55 -23.89 9.54 -49.01
C GLN A 55 -23.02 8.51 -48.26
N ALA A 56 -21.73 8.42 -48.59
CA ALA A 56 -20.79 7.52 -47.92
C ALA A 56 -20.69 7.81 -46.41
N VAL A 57 -20.68 9.09 -46.01
CA VAL A 57 -20.69 9.47 -44.59
C VAL A 57 -21.99 9.06 -43.91
N LEU A 58 -23.14 9.24 -44.57
CA LEU A 58 -24.44 8.82 -44.02
C LEU A 58 -24.53 7.30 -43.87
N GLU A 59 -24.05 6.54 -44.86
CA GLU A 59 -23.99 5.08 -44.80
C GLU A 59 -23.07 4.62 -43.68
N SER A 60 -21.88 5.22 -43.54
CA SER A 60 -20.96 4.93 -42.43
C SER A 60 -21.61 5.22 -41.06
N LYS A 61 -22.35 6.33 -40.92
CA LYS A 61 -23.08 6.64 -39.69
C LYS A 61 -24.17 5.61 -39.39
N ARG A 62 -24.92 5.16 -40.39
CA ARG A 62 -25.94 4.11 -40.25
C ARG A 62 -25.32 2.77 -39.85
N GLU A 63 -24.19 2.41 -40.45
CA GLU A 63 -23.47 1.19 -40.11
C GLU A 63 -22.98 1.22 -38.65
N LYS A 64 -22.41 2.35 -38.22
CA LYS A 64 -21.98 2.55 -36.83
C LYS A 64 -23.16 2.47 -35.85
N ALA A 65 -24.30 3.09 -36.18
CA ALA A 65 -25.52 3.02 -35.39
C ALA A 65 -26.02 1.57 -35.27
N ALA A 66 -26.12 0.86 -36.40
CA ALA A 66 -26.53 -0.55 -36.40
C ALA A 66 -25.57 -1.44 -35.61
N ARG A 67 -24.27 -1.14 -35.61
CA ARG A 67 -23.29 -1.85 -34.76
C ARG A 67 -23.52 -1.56 -33.28
N ALA A 68 -23.76 -0.31 -32.91
CA ALA A 68 -24.04 0.09 -31.53
C ALA A 68 -25.32 -0.59 -31.01
N GLU A 69 -26.39 -0.63 -31.82
CA GLU A 69 -27.63 -1.33 -31.48
C GLU A 69 -27.40 -2.81 -31.19
N ARG A 70 -26.63 -3.52 -32.04
CA ARG A 70 -26.29 -4.93 -31.79
C ARG A 70 -25.54 -5.15 -30.49
N ILE A 71 -24.65 -4.23 -30.12
CA ILE A 71 -23.91 -4.30 -28.86
C ILE A 71 -24.85 -4.08 -27.68
N LEU A 72 -25.71 -3.08 -27.75
CA LEU A 72 -26.68 -2.75 -26.70
C LEU A 72 -27.67 -3.91 -26.49
N ASP A 73 -28.16 -4.52 -27.56
CA ASP A 73 -29.01 -5.72 -27.49
C ASP A 73 -28.31 -6.88 -26.77
N LEU A 74 -27.05 -7.15 -27.13
CA LEU A 74 -26.27 -8.21 -26.51
C LEU A 74 -26.03 -7.95 -25.01
N VAL A 75 -25.69 -6.72 -24.66
CA VAL A 75 -25.45 -6.31 -23.27
C VAL A 75 -26.75 -6.36 -22.46
N ALA A 76 -27.86 -5.87 -23.02
CA ALA A 76 -29.18 -5.95 -22.39
C ALA A 76 -29.58 -7.40 -22.11
N GLN A 77 -29.38 -8.31 -23.07
CA GLN A 77 -29.60 -9.74 -22.88
C GLN A 77 -28.70 -10.32 -21.78
N PHE A 78 -27.42 -9.94 -21.75
CA PHE A 78 -26.46 -10.42 -20.74
C PHE A 78 -26.77 -9.92 -19.33
N CYS A 79 -27.33 -8.72 -19.22
CA CYS A 79 -27.63 -8.05 -17.97
C CYS A 79 -29.09 -8.24 -17.52
N GLY A 80 -29.96 -8.79 -18.38
CA GLY A 80 -31.39 -8.95 -18.09
C GLY A 80 -32.15 -7.63 -18.05
N ALA A 81 -31.64 -6.60 -18.72
CA ALA A 81 -32.25 -5.26 -18.78
C ALA A 81 -33.11 -5.12 -20.06
N ASP A 82 -34.03 -4.15 -20.06
CA ASP A 82 -34.75 -3.79 -21.28
C ASP A 82 -33.77 -3.12 -22.26
N LYS A 83 -33.77 -3.58 -23.52
CA LYS A 83 -32.94 -3.05 -24.59
C LYS A 83 -33.20 -1.57 -24.90
N CYS A 84 -34.38 -1.07 -24.55
CA CYS A 84 -34.76 0.33 -24.74
C CYS A 84 -34.44 1.21 -23.51
N ASP A 85 -34.02 0.63 -22.39
CA ASP A 85 -33.69 1.35 -21.16
C ASP A 85 -32.16 1.44 -21.00
N TYR A 86 -31.58 2.47 -21.61
CA TYR A 86 -30.13 2.68 -21.60
C TYR A 86 -29.57 2.92 -20.19
N ASP A 87 -30.31 3.67 -19.36
CA ASP A 87 -29.93 3.94 -17.97
C ASP A 87 -29.95 2.64 -17.15
N GLY A 88 -30.97 1.78 -17.38
CA GLY A 88 -31.06 0.45 -16.77
C GLY A 88 -29.92 -0.48 -17.18
N ILE A 89 -29.55 -0.49 -18.47
CA ILE A 89 -28.40 -1.25 -18.98
C ILE A 89 -27.10 -0.75 -18.33
N GLU A 90 -26.88 0.56 -18.28
CA GLU A 90 -25.69 1.16 -17.67
C GLU A 90 -25.57 0.78 -16.19
N ASN A 91 -26.65 0.90 -15.42
CA ASN A 91 -26.65 0.53 -14.02
C ASN A 91 -26.36 -0.97 -13.83
N ALA A 92 -27.00 -1.85 -14.63
CA ALA A 92 -26.78 -3.30 -14.52
C ALA A 92 -25.35 -3.72 -14.89
N VAL A 93 -24.74 -3.08 -15.89
CA VAL A 93 -23.32 -3.28 -16.24
C VAL A 93 -22.41 -2.80 -15.12
N SER A 94 -22.70 -1.63 -14.55
CA SER A 94 -21.93 -1.03 -13.46
C SER A 94 -21.96 -1.87 -12.20
N GLU A 95 -23.14 -2.33 -11.78
CA GLU A 95 -23.31 -3.23 -10.62
C GLU A 95 -22.54 -4.53 -10.81
N ARG A 96 -22.63 -5.14 -12.00
CA ARG A 96 -21.89 -6.37 -12.31
C ARG A 96 -20.38 -6.17 -12.32
N ASN A 97 -19.90 -5.04 -12.87
CA ASN A 97 -18.49 -4.68 -12.82
C ASN A 97 -18.03 -4.43 -11.39
N PHE A 98 -18.82 -3.75 -10.57
CA PHE A 98 -18.54 -3.51 -9.16
C PHE A 98 -18.44 -4.82 -8.38
N GLU A 99 -19.40 -5.73 -8.56
CA GLU A 99 -19.37 -7.04 -7.93
C GLU A 99 -18.16 -7.86 -8.38
N ARG A 100 -17.80 -7.81 -9.68
CA ARG A 100 -16.60 -8.45 -10.21
C ARG A 100 -15.33 -7.86 -9.60
N CYS A 101 -15.22 -6.54 -9.51
CA CYS A 101 -14.08 -5.87 -8.89
C CYS A 101 -13.97 -6.22 -7.40
N ARG A 102 -15.09 -6.24 -6.67
CA ARG A 102 -15.15 -6.64 -5.26
C ARG A 102 -14.71 -8.09 -5.06
N ARG A 103 -15.15 -8.99 -5.93
CA ARG A 103 -14.74 -10.41 -5.90
C ARG A 103 -13.26 -10.58 -6.22
N ASN A 104 -12.76 -9.91 -7.25
CA ASN A 104 -11.34 -9.95 -7.60
C ASN A 104 -10.45 -9.34 -6.50
N ASP A 105 -10.88 -8.24 -5.87
CA ASP A 105 -10.18 -7.64 -4.72
C ASP A 105 -10.09 -8.63 -3.56
N MET A 106 -11.19 -9.32 -3.24
CA MET A 106 -11.22 -10.32 -2.19
C MET A 106 -10.37 -11.55 -2.53
N GLU A 107 -10.42 -12.03 -3.78
CA GLU A 107 -9.62 -13.17 -4.23
C GLU A 107 -8.12 -12.87 -4.16
N TYR A 108 -7.70 -11.69 -4.63
CA TYR A 108 -6.33 -11.21 -4.50
C TYR A 108 -5.88 -11.10 -3.03
N ARG A 109 -6.76 -10.56 -2.16
CA ARG A 109 -6.50 -10.47 -0.72
C ARG A 109 -6.36 -11.84 -0.06
N LEU A 110 -7.23 -12.79 -0.41
CA LEU A 110 -7.18 -14.15 0.11
C LEU A 110 -5.88 -14.85 -0.28
N GLU A 111 -5.46 -14.74 -1.54
CA GLU A 111 -4.18 -15.31 -1.98
C GLU A 111 -3.00 -14.71 -1.21
N ARG A 112 -3.01 -13.39 -1.01
CA ARG A 112 -1.98 -12.69 -0.23
C ARG A 112 -1.99 -13.14 1.24
N TRP A 113 -3.15 -13.16 1.88
CA TRP A 113 -3.29 -13.59 3.27
C TRP A 113 -2.88 -15.04 3.46
N GLN A 114 -3.10 -15.91 2.48
CA GLN A 114 -2.66 -17.29 2.57
C GLN A 114 -1.14 -17.39 2.62
N LYS A 115 -0.43 -16.66 1.75
CA LYS A 115 1.05 -16.59 1.77
C LYS A 115 1.56 -15.99 3.08
N GLU A 116 1.01 -14.84 3.48
CA GLU A 116 1.39 -14.17 4.72
C GLU A 116 1.09 -15.03 5.95
N SER A 117 0.04 -15.84 5.93
CA SER A 117 -0.28 -16.74 7.05
C SER A 117 0.78 -17.82 7.27
N GLU A 118 1.43 -18.29 6.22
CA GLU A 118 2.52 -19.25 6.32
C GLU A 118 3.76 -18.63 6.97
N GLU A 119 4.02 -17.35 6.69
CA GLU A 119 5.08 -16.56 7.30
C GLU A 119 4.79 -16.31 8.79
N VAL A 120 3.58 -15.84 9.12
CA VAL A 120 3.16 -15.58 10.51
C VAL A 120 3.21 -16.85 11.35
N LYS A 121 2.87 -18.02 10.77
CA LYS A 121 2.90 -19.30 11.48
C LYS A 121 4.31 -19.75 11.88
N GLN A 122 5.35 -19.24 11.21
CA GLN A 122 6.74 -19.48 11.61
C GLN A 122 7.08 -18.76 12.92
N THR A 123 6.60 -17.51 13.07
CA THR A 123 6.83 -16.69 14.28
C THR A 123 5.87 -17.07 15.41
N TYR A 124 4.61 -17.35 15.08
CA TYR A 124 3.55 -17.70 16.02
C TYR A 124 2.97 -19.08 15.68
N PRO A 125 3.52 -20.18 16.22
CA PRO A 125 3.05 -21.53 15.91
C PRO A 125 1.58 -21.81 16.25
N GLN A 126 1.00 -21.01 17.16
CA GLN A 126 -0.41 -21.08 17.56
C GLN A 126 -1.36 -20.35 16.61
N PHE A 127 -0.83 -19.62 15.62
CA PHE A 127 -1.62 -18.86 14.67
C PHE A 127 -2.37 -19.79 13.71
N ASP A 128 -3.68 -19.56 13.59
CA ASP A 128 -4.56 -20.23 12.66
C ASP A 128 -5.43 -19.20 11.93
N LEU A 129 -5.13 -18.98 10.65
CA LEU A 129 -5.82 -18.01 9.81
C LEU A 129 -7.35 -18.23 9.80
N ALA A 130 -7.82 -19.48 9.74
CA ALA A 130 -9.25 -19.76 9.65
C ALA A 130 -9.98 -19.37 10.96
N LYS A 131 -9.33 -19.64 12.09
CA LYS A 131 -9.82 -19.23 13.40
C LYS A 131 -9.81 -17.71 13.55
N GLU A 132 -8.71 -17.06 13.20
CA GLU A 132 -8.57 -15.60 13.37
C GLU A 132 -9.48 -14.81 12.43
N MET A 133 -9.69 -15.28 11.20
CA MET A 133 -10.64 -14.66 10.26
C MET A 133 -12.10 -14.74 10.74
N SER A 134 -12.42 -15.60 11.71
CA SER A 134 -13.73 -15.64 12.36
C SER A 134 -13.91 -14.53 13.40
N ASP A 135 -12.83 -13.96 13.96
CA ASP A 135 -12.92 -12.76 14.81
C ASP A 135 -13.14 -11.52 13.93
N ARG A 136 -14.27 -10.86 14.14
CA ARG A 136 -14.64 -9.63 13.44
C ARG A 136 -13.59 -8.52 13.58
N ARG A 137 -12.90 -8.43 14.72
CA ARG A 137 -11.87 -7.39 14.97
C ARG A 137 -10.64 -7.65 14.11
N PHE A 138 -10.16 -8.90 14.09
CA PHE A 138 -9.05 -9.32 13.27
C PHE A 138 -9.37 -9.12 11.78
N PHE A 139 -10.50 -9.67 11.33
CA PHE A 139 -10.96 -9.51 9.95
C PHE A 139 -11.07 -8.03 9.54
N SER A 140 -11.65 -7.18 10.40
CA SER A 140 -11.80 -5.76 10.08
C SER A 140 -10.46 -5.03 9.95
N LEU A 141 -9.44 -5.40 10.73
CA LEU A 141 -8.10 -4.81 10.60
C LEU A 141 -7.45 -5.23 9.29
N CYS A 142 -7.49 -6.53 8.99
CA CYS A 142 -6.96 -7.08 7.74
C CYS A 142 -7.66 -6.47 6.51
N TYR A 143 -8.99 -6.34 6.58
CA TYR A 143 -9.79 -5.74 5.51
C TYR A 143 -9.39 -4.28 5.25
N LYS A 144 -9.05 -3.52 6.30
CA LYS A 144 -8.54 -2.14 6.18
C LYS A 144 -7.09 -2.05 5.69
N GLY A 145 -6.41 -3.18 5.49
CA GLY A 145 -5.05 -3.23 4.94
C GLY A 145 -3.94 -3.38 5.98
N VAL A 146 -4.28 -3.65 7.24
CA VAL A 146 -3.30 -4.04 8.26
C VAL A 146 -2.81 -5.47 7.94
N GLY A 147 -1.50 -5.73 8.09
CA GLY A 147 -0.93 -7.06 7.88
C GLY A 147 -1.47 -8.08 8.90
N LEU A 148 -1.44 -9.37 8.56
CA LEU A 148 -1.91 -10.45 9.43
C LEU A 148 -1.13 -10.51 10.74
N GLU A 149 0.19 -10.29 10.69
CA GLU A 149 1.04 -10.30 11.89
C GLU A 149 0.65 -9.18 12.86
N GLU A 150 0.55 -7.96 12.34
CA GLU A 150 0.18 -6.78 13.14
C GLU A 150 -1.26 -6.91 13.67
N ALA A 151 -2.18 -7.40 12.85
CA ALA A 151 -3.55 -7.64 13.27
C ALA A 151 -3.61 -8.67 14.40
N TYR A 152 -2.82 -9.74 14.33
CA TYR A 152 -2.74 -10.76 15.38
C TYR A 152 -2.19 -10.18 16.68
N LEU A 153 -1.10 -9.42 16.61
CA LEU A 153 -0.51 -8.71 17.74
C LEU A 153 -1.50 -7.75 18.41
N ILE A 154 -2.24 -6.97 17.62
CA ILE A 154 -3.22 -6.00 18.15
C ILE A 154 -4.36 -6.72 18.87
N VAL A 155 -4.89 -7.80 18.29
CA VAL A 155 -6.02 -8.55 18.82
C VAL A 155 -5.63 -9.33 20.08
N HIS A 156 -4.44 -9.91 20.11
CA HIS A 156 -3.93 -10.76 21.20
C HIS A 156 -2.92 -10.07 22.14
N LYS A 157 -2.82 -8.74 22.10
CA LYS A 157 -1.79 -8.01 22.85
C LYS A 157 -1.71 -8.43 24.32
N ASP A 158 -2.87 -8.52 24.99
CA ASP A 158 -2.93 -8.74 26.44
C ASP A 158 -2.52 -10.17 26.80
N GLU A 159 -2.91 -11.14 25.97
CA GLU A 159 -2.53 -12.55 26.12
C GLU A 159 -1.03 -12.73 25.91
N LEU A 160 -0.48 -12.13 24.85
CA LEU A 160 0.94 -12.18 24.52
C LEU A 160 1.80 -11.51 25.61
N PHE A 161 1.41 -10.33 26.10
CA PHE A 161 2.14 -9.64 27.17
C PHE A 161 2.07 -10.42 28.49
N THR A 162 0.91 -10.99 28.82
CA THR A 162 0.75 -11.80 30.04
C THR A 162 1.64 -13.04 29.96
N ALA A 163 1.61 -13.77 28.85
CA ALA A 163 2.45 -14.95 28.65
C ALA A 163 3.95 -14.63 28.69
N ALA A 164 4.36 -13.51 28.07
CA ALA A 164 5.75 -13.06 28.10
C ALA A 164 6.20 -12.72 29.54
N MET A 165 5.34 -12.08 30.33
CA MET A 165 5.61 -11.76 31.72
C MET A 165 5.70 -13.01 32.60
N GLU A 166 4.80 -13.97 32.43
CA GLU A 166 4.83 -15.26 33.14
C GLU A 166 6.07 -16.08 32.80
N TYR A 167 6.46 -16.10 31.53
CA TYR A 167 7.69 -16.75 31.08
C TYR A 167 8.92 -16.10 31.72
N ALA A 168 9.00 -14.76 31.72
CA ALA A 168 10.09 -14.02 32.35
C ALA A 168 10.16 -14.30 33.87
N ALA A 169 9.02 -14.33 34.55
CA ALA A 169 8.95 -14.69 35.98
C ALA A 169 9.43 -16.14 36.21
N SER A 170 9.02 -17.08 35.38
CA SER A 170 9.40 -18.49 35.47
C SER A 170 10.90 -18.69 35.23
N GLU A 171 11.48 -18.00 34.24
CA GLU A 171 12.93 -18.01 34.00
C GLU A 171 13.72 -17.38 35.17
N LEU A 172 13.20 -16.32 35.79
CA LEU A 172 13.82 -15.72 36.97
C LEU A 172 13.83 -16.69 38.17
N MET A 173 12.74 -17.45 38.35
CA MET A 173 12.67 -18.50 39.38
C MET A 173 13.63 -19.66 39.06
N ARG A 174 13.68 -20.11 37.81
CA ARG A 174 14.53 -21.22 37.35
C ARG A 174 16.02 -20.90 37.40
N SER A 175 16.40 -19.67 37.05
CA SER A 175 17.79 -19.19 37.13
C SER A 175 18.30 -19.01 38.56
N GLY A 176 17.41 -19.08 39.57
CA GLY A 176 17.80 -18.96 40.97
C GLY A 176 18.32 -17.57 41.35
N ALA A 177 18.15 -16.56 40.50
CA ALA A 177 18.56 -15.18 40.77
C ALA A 177 17.82 -14.60 42.00
N PHE A 178 16.63 -15.12 42.31
CA PHE A 178 15.91 -14.79 43.54
C PHE A 178 16.53 -15.42 44.80
N CYS A 179 17.18 -16.58 44.69
CA CYS A 179 17.76 -17.32 45.82
C CYS A 179 19.09 -16.75 46.31
N LYS A 180 19.69 -15.80 45.59
CA LYS A 180 20.91 -15.08 46.01
C LYS A 180 20.63 -13.68 46.58
N SER A 181 19.40 -13.39 47.02
CA SER A 181 19.24 -12.40 48.09
C SER A 181 19.68 -13.05 49.39
N GLY A 182 21.00 -13.20 49.55
CA GLY A 182 21.59 -13.17 50.87
C GLY A 182 21.27 -11.80 51.45
N ARG A 183 20.05 -11.62 51.96
CA ARG A 183 19.82 -10.64 53.02
C ARG A 183 20.78 -11.07 54.10
N MET A 184 21.93 -10.40 54.15
CA MET A 184 22.77 -10.39 55.33
C MET A 184 21.81 -10.04 56.45
N LYS A 185 21.58 -11.00 57.34
CA LYS A 185 20.90 -10.77 58.61
C LYS A 185 21.75 -9.69 59.28
N GLU A 186 21.27 -8.46 59.33
CA GLU A 186 21.80 -7.45 60.24
C GLU A 186 21.54 -7.98 61.65
N GLY A 187 22.52 -8.71 62.19
CA GLY A 187 22.31 -9.49 63.38
C GLY A 187 23.50 -10.40 63.64
N THR A 188 24.45 -9.83 64.38
CA THR A 188 25.55 -10.51 65.08
C THR A 188 26.88 -10.53 64.36
N LEU A 189 27.71 -9.60 64.83
CA LEU A 189 29.16 -9.54 64.71
C LEU A 189 29.81 -10.90 64.99
N SER A 190 30.65 -11.39 64.08
CA SER A 190 31.99 -11.91 64.42
C SER A 190 32.87 -12.16 63.17
N PRO A 191 34.18 -11.87 63.24
CA PRO A 191 35.04 -11.78 62.07
C PRO A 191 35.85 -13.07 61.86
N ALA A 192 35.96 -13.54 60.62
CA ALA A 192 37.10 -14.34 60.18
C ALA A 192 37.04 -14.52 58.65
N GLY A 193 38.13 -14.20 57.96
CA GLY A 193 38.31 -14.58 56.55
C GLY A 193 38.81 -13.47 55.63
N GLU A 194 39.98 -12.91 55.97
CA GLU A 194 41.06 -12.60 55.03
C GLU A 194 40.68 -12.02 53.65
N VAL A 195 40.45 -10.70 53.62
CA VAL A 195 40.49 -9.91 52.38
C VAL A 195 41.93 -9.46 52.16
N THR A 196 42.50 -9.92 51.06
CA THR A 196 43.78 -9.47 50.56
C THR A 196 43.71 -8.02 50.09
N LYS A 197 44.74 -7.25 50.46
CA LYS A 197 45.09 -5.88 50.05
C LYS A 197 44.26 -4.75 50.69
N SER A 198 44.83 -4.21 51.77
CA SER A 198 44.42 -2.96 52.40
C SER A 198 44.68 -1.77 51.46
N GLU A 199 43.63 -1.23 50.87
CA GLU A 199 43.62 0.19 50.54
C GLU A 199 43.62 0.96 51.86
N LYS A 200 44.62 1.81 52.10
CA LYS A 200 44.68 2.65 53.30
C LYS A 200 43.44 3.55 53.31
N SER A 201 42.43 3.17 54.09
CA SER A 201 41.22 3.95 54.25
C SER A 201 41.55 5.21 55.04
N LEU A 202 41.83 6.31 54.35
CA LEU A 202 42.09 7.60 54.99
C LEU A 202 40.89 8.02 55.85
N SER A 203 41.14 8.41 57.09
CA SER A 203 40.13 8.97 57.97
C SER A 203 39.54 10.27 57.37
N LYS A 204 38.30 10.62 57.74
CA LYS A 204 37.65 11.86 57.27
C LYS A 204 38.50 13.10 57.56
N ASN A 205 39.25 13.09 58.67
CA ASN A 205 40.14 14.19 59.03
C ASN A 205 41.40 14.23 58.16
N GLU A 206 41.97 13.07 57.82
CA GLU A 206 43.16 12.98 56.95
C GLU A 206 42.82 13.45 55.53
N ARG A 207 41.64 13.09 55.01
CA ARG A 207 41.15 13.62 53.73
C ARG A 207 40.99 15.14 53.74
N LYS A 208 40.43 15.71 54.80
CA LYS A 208 40.29 17.17 54.93
C LYS A 208 41.66 17.86 54.99
N GLU A 209 42.63 17.27 55.66
CA GLU A 209 43.97 17.83 55.75
C GLU A 209 44.69 17.77 54.39
N LEU A 210 44.57 16.66 53.66
CA LEU A 210 45.13 16.55 52.30
C LEU A 210 44.53 17.59 51.36
N ILE A 211 43.21 17.82 51.44
CA ILE A 211 42.55 18.87 50.66
C ILE A 211 43.10 20.26 51.01
N ARG A 212 43.23 20.62 52.29
CA ARG A 212 43.84 21.90 52.70
C ARG A 212 45.29 22.06 52.24
N ARG A 213 46.03 20.97 52.15
CA ARG A 213 47.42 21.00 51.67
C ARG A 213 47.48 21.22 50.16
N THR A 214 46.61 20.55 49.41
CA THR A 214 46.47 20.78 47.97
C THR A 214 45.96 22.19 47.65
N GLU A 215 45.03 22.74 48.43
CA GLU A 215 44.55 24.14 48.29
C GLU A 215 45.65 25.17 48.56
N ARG A 216 46.64 24.84 49.39
CA ARG A 216 47.85 25.65 49.60
C ARG A 216 48.93 25.46 48.53
N GLY A 217 48.63 24.66 47.49
CA GLY A 217 49.51 24.42 46.35
C GLY A 217 50.53 23.29 46.56
N GLU A 218 50.43 22.51 47.63
CA GLU A 218 51.31 21.35 47.82
C GLU A 218 50.85 20.15 46.98
N ARG A 219 51.79 19.48 46.30
CA ARG A 219 51.51 18.27 45.52
C ARG A 219 51.44 17.05 46.46
N VAL A 220 50.24 16.50 46.63
CA VAL A 220 49.98 15.31 47.44
C VAL A 220 50.02 14.06 46.56
N VAL A 221 50.78 13.03 46.98
CA VAL A 221 50.81 11.69 46.36
C VAL A 221 50.29 10.68 47.38
N LEU A 222 49.36 9.83 46.96
CA LEU A 222 48.68 8.83 47.78
C LEU A 222 49.27 7.43 47.59
#